data_AF-A0A5N5EC38-F1
#
_entry.id   AF-A0A5N5EC38-F1
#
_cell.length_a   1.000
_cell.length_b   1.000
_cell.length_c   1.000
_cell.angle_alpha   90.00
_cell.angle_beta   90.00
_cell.angle_gamma   90.00
#
_symmetry.space_group_name_H-M   'P 1'
#
loop_
_entity.id
_entity.type
_entity.pdbx_description
1 polymer ?
#
loop_
_entity_poly.entity_id
_entity_poly.type
_entity_poly.pdbx_seq_one_letter_code
_entity_poly.pdbx_strand_id
1 'polypeptide(L)'
;MKIVFLHGIGDGDPKSSWLDGLDRGLEQAGFGAVNRDMVIAPHYSSFLTTNGIGEKLPPVTYKPRDDSASRRGFERRQARVQRILGLEGGVRTFGFHRVPGQVLAPLQQAAIGSLSLLDLQQVRKYVREEPVRGAILRHILDHLPTSGEIILIGHSLGSVIAIDLLDHLPENVHVRRFITIGSPANVQAVHDSSERLLKKFPYGRVDDWSNFLDVGDVVTGGRGLATTFPGAQDFVIDNGASHASGAYLGHRALAMLVADLLYPSKEIAIRTSDIAVRLNDNEASVLLMLHYAHAVHRNLKDKALAERYRHALDIVQDNIVAQIEQAASVSGQPVAVELQQLSNGQLPMIPHRWEIHEVVGELVVLALTNIIDPYELEIGNAPRDALADIAVELGFVRQLGKTVSTALEDVQKCLDSRGGVPWGRVITAAVGLALVAAGPVGLMLAAPAAAAGGAAIVGGLAAFGPGGMIGGLGMLGGLAGAGAAVAAGAAVGGSAPDQPITDSTTLILRVSTEHARKMLGLPHDEALWYQLADVETKLSARINRLTAFSDPKSGQLAQLQAAKSTITKLMAFMLDRGLAPRAIEAATGEKPLADIEKELVDFTALT
;
A
#
# COMPACT_ATOMS: atom_id res chain seq x y z
N MET A 1 10.76 -15.83 -24.61
CA MET A 1 9.39 -15.69 -24.09
C MET A 1 8.40 -15.66 -25.26
N LYS A 2 7.22 -16.28 -25.13
CA LYS A 2 6.14 -16.28 -26.14
C LYS A 2 4.88 -15.58 -25.59
N ILE A 3 4.05 -15.02 -26.47
CA ILE A 3 2.72 -14.49 -26.13
C ILE A 3 1.68 -15.50 -26.57
N VAL A 4 0.89 -15.99 -25.62
CA VAL A 4 -0.22 -16.90 -25.87
C VAL A 4 -1.51 -16.10 -25.76
N PHE A 5 -2.30 -16.06 -26.83
CA PHE A 5 -3.61 -15.39 -26.84
C PHE A 5 -4.74 -16.41 -27.03
N LEU A 6 -5.69 -16.43 -26.10
CA LEU A 6 -6.89 -17.25 -26.16
C LEU A 6 -8.11 -16.34 -26.42
N HIS A 7 -8.73 -16.53 -27.58
CA HIS A 7 -9.82 -15.69 -28.08
C HIS A 7 -11.18 -15.96 -27.41
N GLY A 8 -12.09 -15.00 -27.50
CA GLY A 8 -13.48 -15.16 -27.05
C GLY A 8 -14.34 -16.05 -27.94
N ILE A 9 -15.66 -15.93 -27.78
CA ILE A 9 -16.65 -16.53 -28.68
C ILE A 9 -16.57 -15.91 -30.08
N GLY A 10 -17.06 -16.64 -31.08
CA GLY A 10 -17.08 -16.19 -32.48
C GLY A 10 -16.29 -17.11 -33.41
N ASP A 11 -15.70 -16.55 -34.46
CA ASP A 11 -14.91 -17.29 -35.47
C ASP A 11 -13.45 -17.51 -35.06
N GLY A 12 -13.04 -16.92 -33.94
CA GLY A 12 -11.68 -17.05 -33.39
C GLY A 12 -10.72 -15.96 -33.83
N ASP A 13 -11.23 -14.80 -34.25
CA ASP A 13 -10.44 -13.63 -34.69
C ASP A 13 -9.38 -13.98 -35.75
N PRO A 14 -9.80 -14.54 -36.90
CA PRO A 14 -8.88 -15.00 -37.95
C PRO A 14 -8.05 -13.86 -38.55
N LYS A 15 -8.49 -12.61 -38.39
CA LYS A 15 -7.76 -11.41 -38.83
C LYS A 15 -6.72 -10.95 -37.82
N SER A 16 -6.63 -11.58 -36.65
CA SER A 16 -5.72 -11.18 -35.56
C SER A 16 -5.87 -9.72 -35.16
N SER A 17 -7.12 -9.22 -35.11
CA SER A 17 -7.42 -7.83 -34.75
C SER A 17 -6.94 -7.48 -33.33
N TRP A 18 -6.82 -8.48 -32.46
CA TRP A 18 -6.19 -8.37 -31.15
C TRP A 18 -4.72 -7.93 -31.25
N LEU A 19 -3.95 -8.49 -32.19
CA LEU A 19 -2.53 -8.22 -32.38
C LEU A 19 -2.33 -6.84 -32.98
N ASP A 20 -3.15 -6.47 -33.97
CA ASP A 20 -3.17 -5.10 -34.50
C ASP A 20 -3.50 -4.09 -33.39
N GLY A 21 -4.37 -4.46 -32.45
CA GLY A 21 -4.64 -3.69 -31.24
C GLY A 21 -3.38 -3.50 -30.40
N LEU A 22 -2.75 -4.60 -30.01
CA LEU A 22 -1.53 -4.60 -29.22
C LEU A 22 -0.41 -3.76 -29.87
N ASP A 23 -0.17 -3.94 -31.16
CA ASP A 23 0.86 -3.20 -31.89
C ASP A 23 0.60 -1.69 -31.88
N ARG A 24 -0.66 -1.25 -32.09
CA ARG A 24 -1.03 0.18 -31.93
C ARG A 24 -0.76 0.69 -30.53
N GLY A 25 -1.08 -0.10 -29.50
CA GLY A 25 -0.83 0.28 -28.10
C GLY A 25 0.67 0.40 -27.79
N LEU A 26 1.48 -0.51 -28.33
CA LEU A 26 2.95 -0.51 -28.19
C LEU A 26 3.57 0.69 -28.90
N GLU A 27 3.11 1.01 -30.12
CA GLU A 27 3.56 2.19 -30.87
C GLU A 27 3.23 3.48 -30.11
N GLN A 28 2.02 3.60 -29.54
CA GLN A 28 1.66 4.73 -28.67
C GLN A 28 2.56 4.83 -27.44
N ALA A 29 3.05 3.69 -26.95
CA ALA A 29 4.00 3.58 -25.84
C ALA A 29 5.46 3.81 -26.24
N GLY A 30 5.77 3.98 -27.52
CA GLY A 30 7.13 4.18 -28.02
C GLY A 30 7.93 2.89 -28.25
N PHE A 31 7.25 1.74 -28.28
CA PHE A 31 7.85 0.43 -28.56
C PHE A 31 7.53 -0.05 -29.98
N GLY A 32 8.32 -1.01 -30.47
CA GLY A 32 8.07 -1.65 -31.77
C GLY A 32 6.96 -2.70 -31.71
N ALA A 33 6.37 -2.99 -32.88
CA ALA A 33 5.40 -4.05 -33.07
C ALA A 33 5.95 -5.43 -32.66
N VAL A 34 5.07 -6.32 -32.22
CA VAL A 34 5.43 -7.67 -31.78
C VAL A 34 5.86 -8.52 -32.98
N ASN A 35 6.98 -9.22 -32.85
CA ASN A 35 7.34 -10.24 -33.83
C ASN A 35 6.32 -11.40 -33.80
N ARG A 36 5.67 -11.67 -34.93
CA ARG A 36 4.67 -12.73 -35.07
C ARG A 36 5.18 -14.12 -34.69
N ASP A 37 6.47 -14.41 -34.85
CA ASP A 37 7.05 -15.68 -34.41
C ASP A 37 7.00 -15.87 -32.89
N MET A 38 6.82 -14.80 -32.12
CA MET A 38 6.66 -14.83 -30.68
C MET A 38 5.22 -15.13 -30.25
N VAL A 39 4.27 -15.15 -31.17
CA VAL A 39 2.84 -15.24 -30.88
C VAL A 39 2.31 -16.66 -31.12
N ILE A 40 1.49 -17.14 -30.19
CA ILE A 40 0.75 -18.41 -30.27
C ILE A 40 -0.72 -18.09 -30.01
N ALA A 41 -1.59 -18.26 -31.01
CA ALA A 41 -3.03 -18.04 -30.89
C ALA A 41 -3.78 -19.24 -31.48
N PRO A 42 -3.98 -20.32 -30.70
CA PRO A 42 -4.63 -21.54 -31.20
C PRO A 42 -6.11 -21.28 -31.53
N HIS A 43 -6.56 -21.71 -32.70
CA HIS A 43 -7.95 -21.53 -33.14
C HIS A 43 -8.82 -22.72 -32.72
N TYR A 44 -9.57 -22.57 -31.62
CA TYR A 44 -10.46 -23.61 -31.08
C TYR A 44 -11.95 -23.32 -31.28
N SER A 45 -12.32 -22.24 -32.00
CA SER A 45 -13.72 -21.85 -32.24
C SER A 45 -14.58 -22.95 -32.86
N SER A 46 -14.00 -23.77 -33.75
CA SER A 46 -14.68 -24.90 -34.40
C SER A 46 -15.11 -26.00 -33.42
N PHE A 47 -14.40 -26.17 -32.30
CA PHE A 47 -14.72 -27.14 -31.25
C PHE A 47 -15.97 -26.73 -30.48
N LEU A 48 -16.24 -25.41 -30.38
CA LEU A 48 -17.42 -24.86 -29.71
C LEU A 48 -18.68 -24.95 -30.58
N THR A 49 -18.54 -25.06 -31.91
CA THR A 49 -19.68 -25.10 -32.83
C THR A 49 -19.99 -26.50 -33.34
N THR A 50 -18.98 -27.39 -33.43
CA THR A 50 -19.14 -28.76 -33.92
C THR A 50 -19.72 -29.68 -32.84
N ASN A 51 -20.59 -30.61 -33.24
CA ASN A 51 -21.14 -31.63 -32.35
C ASN A 51 -20.33 -32.92 -32.44
N GLY A 52 -20.29 -33.70 -31.35
CA GLY A 52 -19.61 -35.01 -31.33
C GLY A 52 -18.09 -34.97 -31.16
N ILE A 53 -17.52 -33.78 -30.93
CA ILE A 53 -16.12 -33.63 -30.51
C ILE A 53 -16.03 -33.87 -29.01
N GLY A 54 -15.06 -34.68 -28.58
CA GLY A 54 -14.86 -34.91 -27.16
C GLY A 54 -13.59 -35.67 -26.84
N GLU A 55 -12.86 -35.20 -25.83
CA GLU A 55 -11.69 -35.87 -25.28
C GLU A 55 -11.69 -35.81 -23.75
N LYS A 56 -10.90 -36.69 -23.11
CA LYS A 56 -10.70 -36.63 -21.66
C LYS A 56 -9.92 -35.37 -21.30
N LEU A 57 -10.20 -34.79 -20.14
CA LEU A 57 -9.40 -33.67 -19.63
C LEU A 57 -7.91 -34.05 -19.59
N PRO A 58 -7.00 -33.10 -19.90
CA PRO A 58 -5.58 -33.30 -19.65
C PRO A 58 -5.32 -33.52 -18.15
N PRO A 59 -4.20 -34.18 -17.78
CA PRO A 59 -3.86 -34.36 -16.38
C PRO A 59 -3.63 -33.01 -15.70
N VAL A 60 -4.00 -32.90 -14.43
CA VAL A 60 -3.60 -31.76 -13.59
C VAL A 60 -2.11 -31.93 -13.27
N THR A 61 -1.30 -30.98 -13.72
CA THR A 61 0.16 -31.01 -13.55
C THR A 61 0.60 -30.20 -12.33
N TYR A 62 -0.23 -29.26 -11.86
CA TYR A 62 0.05 -28.49 -10.66
C TYR A 62 -0.28 -29.28 -9.40
N LYS A 63 0.71 -29.44 -8.51
CA LYS A 63 0.53 -30.10 -7.21
C LYS A 63 0.71 -29.07 -6.10
N PRO A 64 -0.35 -28.74 -5.34
CA PRO A 64 -0.26 -27.84 -4.20
C PRO A 64 0.82 -28.28 -3.21
N ARG A 65 1.83 -27.44 -3.00
CA ARG A 65 2.79 -27.55 -1.89
C ARG A 65 2.57 -26.39 -0.92
N ASP A 66 3.38 -26.30 0.13
CA ASP A 66 3.52 -25.05 0.88
C ASP A 66 3.99 -23.96 -0.10
N ASP A 67 3.06 -23.08 -0.44
CA ASP A 67 3.21 -22.03 -1.42
C ASP A 67 3.41 -20.67 -0.75
N SER A 68 3.64 -20.63 0.56
CA SER A 68 3.78 -19.38 1.31
C SER A 68 4.88 -18.49 0.73
N ALA A 69 6.01 -19.07 0.31
CA ALA A 69 7.11 -18.35 -0.34
C ALA A 69 6.73 -17.87 -1.75
N SER A 70 6.15 -18.76 -2.56
CA SER A 70 5.72 -18.42 -3.93
C SER A 70 4.65 -17.34 -3.94
N ARG A 71 3.70 -17.41 -3.00
CA ARG A 71 2.65 -16.40 -2.82
C ARG A 71 3.24 -15.04 -2.45
N ARG A 72 4.24 -14.98 -1.58
CA ARG A 72 4.93 -13.71 -1.28
C ARG A 72 5.65 -13.14 -2.51
N GLY A 73 6.33 -13.98 -3.28
CA GLY A 73 6.94 -13.57 -4.55
C GLY A 73 5.91 -13.05 -5.55
N PHE A 74 4.75 -13.69 -5.62
CA PHE A 74 3.61 -13.25 -6.42
C PHE A 74 3.11 -11.86 -5.98
N GLU A 75 2.83 -11.65 -4.70
CA GLU A 75 2.38 -10.34 -4.18
C GLU A 75 3.38 -9.22 -4.51
N ARG A 76 4.70 -9.48 -4.40
CA ARG A 76 5.74 -8.50 -4.76
C ARG A 76 5.68 -8.12 -6.24
N ARG A 77 5.52 -9.10 -7.13
CA ARG A 77 5.39 -8.86 -8.59
C ARG A 77 4.06 -8.20 -8.93
N GLN A 78 2.99 -8.56 -8.24
CA GLN A 78 1.68 -7.93 -8.40
C GLN A 78 1.72 -6.45 -7.98
N ALA A 79 2.40 -6.13 -6.87
CA ALA A 79 2.64 -4.75 -6.46
C ALA A 79 3.45 -3.97 -7.52
N ARG A 80 4.45 -4.61 -8.17
CA ARG A 80 5.18 -4.00 -9.29
C ARG A 80 4.28 -3.66 -10.47
N VAL A 81 3.38 -4.57 -10.85
CA VAL A 81 2.39 -4.33 -11.90
C VAL A 81 1.49 -3.14 -11.55
N GLN A 82 1.01 -3.09 -10.31
CA GLN A 82 0.21 -1.96 -9.83
C GLN A 82 0.98 -0.64 -9.93
N ARG A 83 2.28 -0.63 -9.64
CA ARG A 83 3.13 0.56 -9.82
C ARG A 83 3.20 0.98 -11.28
N ILE A 84 3.48 0.07 -12.21
CA ILE A 84 3.54 0.38 -13.64
C ILE A 84 2.22 1.01 -14.12
N LEU A 85 1.09 0.45 -13.68
CA LEU A 85 -0.23 0.91 -14.11
C LEU A 85 -0.74 2.15 -13.37
N GLY A 86 -0.34 2.37 -12.12
CA GLY A 86 -0.70 3.57 -11.35
C GLY A 86 -0.12 4.86 -11.93
N LEU A 87 0.89 4.75 -12.81
CA LEU A 87 1.49 5.86 -13.56
C LEU A 87 0.68 6.24 -14.81
N GLU A 88 -0.22 5.37 -15.26
CA GLU A 88 -1.00 5.58 -16.48
C GLU A 88 -2.31 6.32 -16.18
N GLY A 89 -2.46 7.51 -16.74
CA GLY A 89 -3.68 8.31 -16.61
C GLY A 89 -4.90 7.57 -17.14
N GLY A 90 -5.97 7.52 -16.35
CA GLY A 90 -7.23 6.88 -16.75
C GLY A 90 -7.39 5.43 -16.30
N VAL A 91 -6.33 4.78 -15.80
CA VAL A 91 -6.45 3.45 -15.16
C VAL A 91 -6.86 3.63 -13.70
N ARG A 92 -7.91 2.93 -13.27
CA ARG A 92 -8.33 2.91 -11.87
C ARG A 92 -8.13 1.51 -11.29
N THR A 93 -7.30 1.40 -10.26
CA THR A 93 -7.20 0.18 -9.45
C THR A 93 -8.45 0.06 -8.59
N PHE A 94 -9.25 -0.98 -8.81
CA PHE A 94 -10.52 -1.12 -8.11
C PHE A 94 -10.32 -1.78 -6.74
N GLY A 95 -10.67 -1.08 -5.67
CA GLY A 95 -10.85 -1.62 -4.32
C GLY A 95 -12.28 -1.33 -3.84
N PHE A 96 -13.04 -2.38 -3.56
CA PHE A 96 -14.41 -2.42 -3.02
C PHE A 96 -15.56 -1.80 -3.87
N HIS A 97 -16.48 -2.71 -4.23
CA HIS A 97 -17.77 -2.63 -4.93
C HIS A 97 -18.61 -1.37 -4.65
N ARG A 98 -18.81 -0.52 -5.66
CA ARG A 98 -19.75 0.62 -5.56
C ARG A 98 -21.22 0.27 -5.82
N VAL A 99 -21.56 -0.98 -6.20
CA VAL A 99 -22.95 -1.38 -6.47
C VAL A 99 -23.25 -2.80 -5.91
N PRO A 100 -24.27 -2.95 -5.05
CA PRO A 100 -24.68 -4.24 -4.50
C PRO A 100 -25.06 -5.27 -5.60
N GLY A 101 -24.68 -6.54 -5.42
CA GLY A 101 -24.86 -7.59 -6.44
C GLY A 101 -26.31 -7.89 -6.81
N GLN A 102 -27.25 -7.59 -5.92
CA GLN A 102 -28.67 -7.81 -6.16
C GLN A 102 -29.26 -6.85 -7.21
N VAL A 103 -28.61 -5.71 -7.48
CA VAL A 103 -29.08 -4.69 -8.44
C VAL A 103 -28.53 -4.96 -9.85
N LEU A 104 -27.32 -5.50 -9.97
CA LEU A 104 -26.65 -5.75 -11.25
C LEU A 104 -26.87 -7.15 -11.82
N ALA A 105 -27.17 -8.15 -10.98
CA ALA A 105 -27.39 -9.52 -11.46
C ALA A 105 -28.50 -9.62 -12.55
N PRO A 106 -29.65 -8.93 -12.44
CA PRO A 106 -30.66 -8.94 -13.49
C PRO A 106 -30.18 -8.28 -14.81
N LEU A 107 -29.39 -7.21 -14.72
CA LEU A 107 -28.84 -6.50 -15.87
C LEU A 107 -27.73 -7.30 -16.57
N GLN A 108 -26.85 -7.95 -15.80
CA GLN A 108 -25.86 -8.90 -16.32
C GLN A 108 -26.54 -10.09 -17.01
N GLN A 109 -27.59 -10.65 -16.39
CA GLN A 109 -28.32 -11.77 -16.95
C GLN A 109 -29.09 -11.39 -18.22
N ALA A 110 -29.59 -10.15 -18.31
CA ALA A 110 -30.17 -9.58 -19.52
C ALA A 110 -29.12 -9.32 -20.62
N ALA A 111 -27.92 -8.85 -20.26
CA ALA A 111 -26.81 -8.63 -21.20
C ALA A 111 -26.22 -9.94 -21.74
N ILE A 112 -26.09 -10.96 -20.90
CA ILE A 112 -25.82 -12.33 -21.33
C ILE A 112 -26.97 -12.78 -22.26
N GLY A 113 -28.22 -12.48 -21.91
CA GLY A 113 -29.39 -12.72 -22.76
C GLY A 113 -29.40 -11.97 -24.10
N SER A 114 -28.63 -10.88 -24.25
CA SER A 114 -28.49 -10.12 -25.50
C SER A 114 -27.34 -10.60 -26.40
N LEU A 115 -26.49 -11.52 -25.90
CA LEU A 115 -25.57 -12.26 -26.77
C LEU A 115 -26.38 -13.14 -27.72
N SER A 116 -25.85 -13.43 -28.91
CA SER A 116 -26.56 -14.29 -29.84
C SER A 116 -26.79 -15.68 -29.22
N LEU A 117 -27.86 -16.37 -29.63
CA LEU A 117 -28.13 -17.72 -29.14
C LEU A 117 -26.96 -18.68 -29.39
N LEU A 118 -26.20 -18.46 -30.47
CA LEU A 118 -25.01 -19.23 -30.82
C LEU A 118 -23.86 -18.95 -29.84
N ASP A 119 -23.65 -17.69 -29.49
CA ASP A 119 -22.63 -17.25 -28.53
C ASP A 119 -22.87 -17.84 -27.12
N LEU A 120 -24.12 -17.85 -26.67
CA LEU A 120 -24.50 -18.50 -25.41
C LEU A 120 -24.35 -20.02 -25.44
N GLN A 121 -24.56 -20.65 -26.60
CA GLN A 121 -24.31 -22.08 -26.76
C GLN A 121 -22.83 -22.42 -26.66
N GLN A 122 -21.93 -21.59 -27.22
CA GLN A 122 -20.49 -21.81 -27.11
C GLN A 122 -20.01 -21.75 -25.66
N VAL A 123 -20.43 -20.73 -24.89
CA VAL A 123 -20.10 -20.62 -23.46
C VAL A 123 -20.65 -21.81 -22.68
N ARG A 124 -21.92 -22.18 -22.91
CA ARG A 124 -22.55 -23.32 -22.25
C ARG A 124 -21.85 -24.64 -22.59
N LYS A 125 -21.44 -24.85 -23.83
CA LYS A 125 -20.72 -26.05 -24.27
C LYS A 125 -19.40 -26.19 -23.52
N TYR A 126 -18.57 -25.15 -23.48
CA TYR A 126 -17.30 -25.22 -22.73
C TYR A 126 -17.52 -25.50 -21.23
N VAL A 127 -18.45 -24.78 -20.61
CA VAL A 127 -18.69 -24.86 -19.16
C VAL A 127 -19.32 -26.20 -18.76
N ARG A 128 -20.28 -26.72 -19.54
CA ARG A 128 -21.10 -27.89 -19.17
C ARG A 128 -20.60 -29.19 -19.77
N GLU A 129 -20.02 -29.18 -20.97
CA GLU A 129 -19.62 -30.39 -21.70
C GLU A 129 -18.12 -30.67 -21.49
N GLU A 130 -17.83 -31.52 -20.50
CA GLU A 130 -16.46 -31.92 -20.17
C GLU A 130 -15.67 -32.52 -21.34
N PRO A 131 -16.26 -33.35 -22.23
CA PRO A 131 -15.52 -33.84 -23.38
C PRO A 131 -15.07 -32.72 -24.33
N VAL A 132 -15.92 -31.73 -24.59
CA VAL A 132 -15.59 -30.58 -25.44
C VAL A 132 -14.48 -29.76 -24.80
N ARG A 133 -14.58 -29.51 -23.48
CA ARG A 133 -13.54 -28.83 -22.70
C ARG A 133 -12.19 -29.57 -22.78
N GLY A 134 -12.19 -30.89 -22.60
CA GLY A 134 -10.98 -31.70 -22.72
C GLY A 134 -10.34 -31.62 -24.10
N ALA A 135 -11.14 -31.63 -25.16
CA ALA A 135 -10.66 -31.48 -26.53
C ALA A 135 -10.04 -30.10 -26.78
N ILE A 136 -10.68 -29.03 -26.29
CA ILE A 136 -10.17 -27.65 -26.41
C ILE A 136 -8.86 -27.49 -25.64
N LEU A 137 -8.80 -27.93 -24.39
CA LEU A 137 -7.58 -27.81 -23.58
C LEU A 137 -6.41 -28.58 -24.19
N ARG A 138 -6.63 -29.81 -24.68
CA ARG A 138 -5.59 -30.59 -25.39
C ARG A 138 -5.13 -29.90 -26.66
N HIS A 139 -6.07 -29.44 -27.48
CA HIS A 139 -5.75 -28.70 -28.70
C HIS A 139 -4.88 -27.47 -28.40
N ILE A 140 -5.20 -26.71 -27.35
CA ILE A 140 -4.38 -25.57 -26.92
C ILE A 140 -2.99 -26.04 -26.47
N LEU A 141 -2.92 -27.04 -25.59
CA LEU A 141 -1.66 -27.59 -25.08
C LEU A 141 -0.73 -28.09 -26.20
N ASP A 142 -1.27 -28.67 -27.26
CA ASP A 142 -0.50 -29.14 -28.44
C ASP A 142 0.20 -28.00 -29.19
N HIS A 143 -0.31 -26.77 -29.08
CA HIS A 143 0.30 -25.57 -29.68
C HIS A 143 1.25 -24.84 -28.74
N LEU A 144 1.22 -25.15 -27.43
CA LEU A 144 2.06 -24.50 -26.45
C LEU A 144 3.47 -25.09 -26.42
N PRO A 145 4.48 -24.28 -26.02
CA PRO A 145 5.80 -24.82 -25.78
C PRO A 145 5.77 -25.82 -24.63
N THR A 146 6.62 -26.84 -24.68
CA THR A 146 6.75 -27.84 -23.60
C THR A 146 7.60 -27.34 -22.42
N SER A 147 8.34 -26.24 -22.61
CA SER A 147 9.12 -25.56 -21.57
C SER A 147 9.35 -24.08 -21.90
N GLY A 148 9.68 -23.28 -20.89
CA GLY A 148 10.04 -21.88 -21.03
C GLY A 148 8.98 -20.91 -20.50
N GLU A 149 9.15 -19.63 -20.82
CA GLU A 149 8.36 -18.54 -20.27
C GLU A 149 7.32 -18.02 -21.27
N ILE A 150 6.09 -17.79 -20.80
CA ILE A 150 4.98 -17.24 -21.59
C ILE A 150 4.30 -16.04 -20.92
N ILE A 151 3.74 -15.16 -21.74
CA ILE A 151 2.66 -14.23 -21.37
C ILE A 151 1.36 -14.89 -21.79
N LEU A 152 0.43 -15.14 -20.88
CA LEU A 152 -0.86 -15.75 -21.17
C LEU A 152 -1.94 -14.66 -21.16
N ILE A 153 -2.66 -14.48 -22.27
CA ILE A 153 -3.72 -13.48 -22.43
C ILE A 153 -5.02 -14.18 -22.79
N GLY A 154 -6.05 -14.01 -21.96
CA GLY A 154 -7.39 -14.56 -22.22
C GLY A 154 -8.43 -13.46 -22.40
N HIS A 155 -9.17 -13.49 -23.50
CA HIS A 155 -10.25 -12.56 -23.80
C HIS A 155 -11.62 -13.21 -23.70
N SER A 156 -12.58 -12.58 -23.02
CA SER A 156 -13.97 -13.05 -22.95
C SER A 156 -14.02 -14.54 -22.50
N LEU A 157 -14.67 -15.44 -23.24
CA LEU A 157 -14.64 -16.89 -22.96
C LEU A 157 -13.20 -17.45 -22.86
N GLY A 158 -12.27 -16.96 -23.67
CA GLY A 158 -10.85 -17.35 -23.61
C GLY A 158 -10.19 -17.06 -22.27
N SER A 159 -10.68 -16.09 -21.47
CA SER A 159 -10.22 -15.90 -20.09
C SER A 159 -10.59 -17.06 -19.17
N VAL A 160 -11.79 -17.64 -19.34
CA VAL A 160 -12.25 -18.81 -18.58
C VAL A 160 -11.40 -20.03 -18.95
N ILE A 161 -11.13 -20.20 -20.25
CA ILE A 161 -10.26 -21.26 -20.77
C ILE A 161 -8.84 -21.10 -20.24
N ALA A 162 -8.31 -19.86 -20.21
CA ALA A 162 -6.98 -19.57 -19.69
C ALA A 162 -6.84 -19.90 -18.20
N ILE A 163 -7.85 -19.57 -17.39
CA ILE A 163 -7.90 -19.91 -15.95
C ILE A 163 -7.84 -21.43 -15.75
N ASP A 164 -8.62 -22.18 -16.53
CA ASP A 164 -8.68 -23.65 -16.50
C ASP A 164 -7.35 -24.29 -16.97
N LEU A 165 -6.75 -23.72 -18.01
CA LEU A 165 -5.47 -24.15 -18.55
C LEU A 165 -4.32 -24.12 -17.53
N LEU A 166 -4.35 -23.21 -16.54
CA LEU A 166 -3.28 -23.08 -15.53
C LEU A 166 -3.03 -24.37 -14.74
N ASP A 167 -4.07 -25.17 -14.48
CA ASP A 167 -3.95 -26.47 -13.78
C ASP A 167 -3.30 -27.55 -14.66
N HIS A 168 -3.28 -27.34 -15.98
CA HIS A 168 -2.89 -28.32 -16.98
C HIS A 168 -1.60 -27.98 -17.75
N LEU A 169 -1.03 -26.78 -17.53
CA LEU A 169 0.20 -26.35 -18.19
C LEU A 169 1.35 -27.35 -17.96
N PRO A 170 2.24 -27.59 -18.94
CA PRO A 170 3.41 -28.44 -18.74
C PRO A 170 4.24 -27.96 -17.54
N GLU A 171 4.84 -28.88 -16.77
CA GLU A 171 5.53 -28.54 -15.51
C GLU A 171 6.68 -27.53 -15.68
N ASN A 172 7.29 -27.50 -16.87
CA ASN A 172 8.42 -26.63 -17.21
C ASN A 172 8.01 -25.32 -17.91
N VAL A 173 6.71 -25.04 -18.02
CA VAL A 173 6.18 -23.78 -18.55
C VAL A 173 5.86 -22.86 -17.39
N HIS A 174 6.41 -21.65 -17.45
CA HIS A 174 6.19 -20.60 -16.45
C HIS A 174 5.44 -19.43 -17.07
N VAL A 175 4.38 -18.98 -16.42
CA VAL A 175 3.56 -17.84 -16.84
C VAL A 175 4.13 -16.58 -16.19
N ARG A 176 4.93 -15.83 -16.95
CA ARG A 176 5.52 -14.57 -16.49
C ARG A 176 4.51 -13.48 -16.22
N ARG A 177 3.36 -13.55 -16.90
CA ARG A 177 2.26 -12.61 -16.74
C ARG A 177 0.99 -13.24 -17.27
N PHE A 178 -0.05 -13.21 -16.45
CA PHE A 178 -1.39 -13.65 -16.81
C PHE A 178 -2.28 -12.42 -16.97
N ILE A 179 -2.87 -12.22 -18.15
CA ILE A 179 -3.74 -11.09 -18.43
C ILE A 179 -5.13 -11.61 -18.82
N THR A 180 -6.16 -11.11 -18.18
CA THR A 180 -7.55 -11.35 -18.58
C THR A 180 -8.18 -10.04 -19.01
N ILE A 181 -8.91 -10.05 -20.13
CA ILE A 181 -9.57 -8.86 -20.69
C ILE A 181 -11.04 -9.16 -21.01
N GLY A 182 -11.94 -8.28 -20.62
CA GLY A 182 -13.37 -8.46 -20.84
C GLY A 182 -13.91 -9.77 -20.26
N SER A 183 -13.38 -10.22 -19.11
CA SER A 183 -13.68 -11.55 -18.59
C SER A 183 -15.09 -11.67 -17.98
N PRO A 184 -15.89 -12.69 -18.36
CA PRO A 184 -17.15 -13.02 -17.69
C PRO A 184 -16.96 -14.01 -16.52
N ALA A 185 -15.73 -14.32 -16.09
CA ALA A 185 -15.47 -15.43 -15.16
C ALA A 185 -16.04 -15.22 -13.73
N ASN A 186 -16.42 -13.98 -13.39
CA ASN A 186 -17.14 -13.66 -12.15
C ASN A 186 -18.64 -13.96 -12.21
N VAL A 187 -19.19 -14.27 -13.39
CA VAL A 187 -20.61 -14.53 -13.58
C VAL A 187 -20.93 -15.88 -12.97
N GLN A 188 -21.90 -15.88 -12.07
CA GLN A 188 -22.31 -17.07 -11.36
C GLN A 188 -22.73 -18.23 -12.30
N ALA A 189 -23.38 -17.97 -13.43
CA ALA A 189 -23.70 -19.03 -14.41
C ALA A 189 -22.48 -19.68 -15.10
N VAL A 190 -21.33 -19.00 -15.11
CA VAL A 190 -20.04 -19.49 -15.62
C VAL A 190 -19.25 -20.17 -14.50
N HIS A 191 -19.50 -19.77 -13.25
CA HIS A 191 -18.77 -20.25 -12.07
C HIS A 191 -19.54 -21.26 -11.19
N ASP A 192 -20.87 -21.43 -11.27
CA ASP A 192 -21.73 -22.24 -10.36
C ASP A 192 -21.38 -23.74 -10.32
N SER A 193 -20.47 -24.18 -11.18
CA SER A 193 -19.82 -25.50 -11.09
C SER A 193 -18.44 -25.41 -10.40
N SER A 194 -18.26 -24.48 -9.46
CA SER A 194 -16.97 -23.91 -8.97
C SER A 194 -16.04 -24.85 -8.21
N GLU A 195 -16.36 -26.13 -8.09
CA GLU A 195 -15.33 -27.11 -7.77
C GLU A 195 -14.26 -27.23 -8.87
N ARG A 196 -14.47 -26.54 -10.02
CA ARG A 196 -13.74 -26.69 -11.28
C ARG A 196 -12.73 -25.60 -11.63
N LEU A 197 -12.85 -24.37 -11.12
CA LEU A 197 -11.93 -23.29 -11.46
C LEU A 197 -11.01 -23.02 -10.27
N LEU A 198 -9.71 -23.30 -10.45
CA LEU A 198 -8.61 -23.05 -9.50
C LEU A 198 -8.98 -23.20 -8.02
N LYS A 199 -9.06 -24.45 -7.52
CA LYS A 199 -9.21 -24.71 -6.07
C LYS A 199 -8.12 -24.01 -5.23
N LYS A 200 -6.93 -23.84 -5.83
CA LYS A 200 -5.81 -23.07 -5.27
C LYS A 200 -5.00 -22.47 -6.42
N PHE A 201 -4.83 -21.15 -6.43
CA PHE A 201 -4.07 -20.45 -7.47
C PHE A 201 -2.59 -20.90 -7.49
N PRO A 202 -1.98 -21.17 -8.66
CA PRO A 202 -0.62 -21.66 -8.75
C PRO A 202 0.42 -20.55 -8.65
N TYR A 203 0.58 -19.95 -7.46
CA TYR A 203 1.51 -18.85 -7.17
C TYR A 203 2.99 -19.14 -7.53
N GLY A 204 3.36 -20.42 -7.66
CA GLY A 204 4.70 -20.84 -8.08
C GLY A 204 4.92 -20.92 -9.60
N ARG A 205 3.85 -20.86 -10.40
CA ARG A 205 3.89 -20.95 -11.88
C ARG A 205 3.44 -19.68 -12.58
N VAL A 206 2.72 -18.82 -11.86
CA VAL A 206 2.24 -17.55 -12.37
C VAL A 206 2.91 -16.45 -11.57
N ASP A 207 3.55 -15.52 -12.26
CA ASP A 207 4.28 -14.43 -11.62
C ASP A 207 3.38 -13.28 -11.18
N ASP A 208 2.41 -12.90 -12.01
CA ASP A 208 1.39 -11.88 -11.76
C ASP A 208 0.11 -12.17 -12.57
N TRP A 209 -1.04 -11.67 -12.10
CA TRP A 209 -2.33 -11.72 -12.80
C TRP A 209 -3.05 -10.36 -12.81
N SER A 210 -3.15 -9.75 -14.00
CA SER A 210 -3.89 -8.52 -14.25
C SER A 210 -5.20 -8.79 -14.99
N ASN A 211 -6.32 -8.36 -14.43
CA ASN A 211 -7.61 -8.37 -15.10
C ASN A 211 -7.99 -6.94 -15.51
N PHE A 212 -8.22 -6.70 -16.79
CA PHE A 212 -8.70 -5.42 -17.30
C PHE A 212 -10.18 -5.50 -17.65
N LEU A 213 -10.93 -4.50 -17.21
CA LEU A 213 -12.35 -4.34 -17.50
C LEU A 213 -12.69 -2.90 -17.88
N ASP A 214 -13.68 -2.72 -18.74
CA ASP A 214 -14.37 -1.46 -18.95
C ASP A 214 -15.75 -1.53 -18.27
N VAL A 215 -16.17 -0.46 -17.58
CA VAL A 215 -17.45 -0.43 -16.82
C VAL A 215 -18.66 -0.50 -17.76
N GLY A 216 -18.54 0.04 -18.97
CA GLY A 216 -19.53 -0.05 -20.04
C GLY A 216 -19.51 -1.38 -20.78
N ASP A 217 -18.48 -2.22 -20.60
CA ASP A 217 -18.47 -3.57 -21.15
C ASP A 217 -19.45 -4.47 -20.39
N VAL A 218 -20.61 -4.66 -21.00
CA VAL A 218 -21.73 -5.43 -20.45
C VAL A 218 -21.39 -6.90 -20.17
N VAL A 219 -20.37 -7.47 -20.82
CA VAL A 219 -19.97 -8.88 -20.65
C VAL A 219 -19.22 -9.09 -19.34
N THR A 220 -18.41 -8.12 -18.91
CA THR A 220 -17.78 -8.11 -17.57
C THR A 220 -18.82 -7.89 -16.47
N GLY A 221 -19.97 -7.33 -16.86
CA GLY A 221 -21.02 -6.93 -15.94
C GLY A 221 -20.59 -5.82 -14.98
N GLY A 222 -19.58 -5.02 -15.36
CA GLY A 222 -19.02 -3.95 -14.55
C GLY A 222 -18.31 -4.43 -13.29
N ARG A 223 -17.85 -5.69 -13.27
CA ARG A 223 -17.20 -6.30 -12.11
C ARG A 223 -15.88 -6.95 -12.48
N GLY A 224 -14.92 -6.81 -11.58
CA GLY A 224 -13.64 -7.49 -11.69
C GLY A 224 -13.68 -8.95 -11.25
N LEU A 225 -12.53 -9.62 -11.32
CA LEU A 225 -12.31 -11.02 -10.98
C LEU A 225 -11.77 -11.23 -9.57
N ALA A 226 -11.21 -10.20 -8.92
CA ALA A 226 -10.51 -10.31 -7.64
C ALA A 226 -11.41 -10.82 -6.48
N THR A 227 -12.73 -10.69 -6.62
CA THR A 227 -13.69 -11.25 -5.64
C THR A 227 -13.83 -12.74 -5.69
N THR A 228 -13.65 -13.33 -6.87
CA THR A 228 -13.83 -14.75 -7.11
C THR A 228 -12.49 -15.46 -7.10
N PHE A 229 -11.44 -14.79 -7.58
CA PHE A 229 -10.12 -15.37 -7.79
C PHE A 229 -9.07 -14.61 -6.97
N PRO A 230 -8.55 -15.19 -5.87
CA PRO A 230 -7.61 -14.51 -4.96
C PRO A 230 -6.28 -14.04 -5.58
N GLY A 231 -5.92 -14.54 -6.76
CA GLY A 231 -4.72 -14.10 -7.48
C GLY A 231 -4.98 -12.94 -8.45
N ALA A 232 -6.23 -12.66 -8.82
CA ALA A 232 -6.53 -11.63 -9.82
C ALA A 232 -6.45 -10.22 -9.21
N GLN A 233 -5.87 -9.28 -9.95
CA GLN A 233 -5.93 -7.85 -9.64
C GLN A 233 -6.68 -7.09 -10.73
N ASP A 234 -7.68 -6.30 -10.33
CA ASP A 234 -8.59 -5.63 -11.25
C ASP A 234 -8.18 -4.19 -11.59
N PHE A 235 -8.14 -3.90 -12.89
CA PHE A 235 -7.83 -2.60 -13.47
C PHE A 235 -8.97 -2.15 -14.37
N VAL A 236 -9.58 -1.03 -14.00
CA VAL A 236 -10.62 -0.41 -14.82
C VAL A 236 -9.98 0.53 -15.82
N ILE A 237 -10.34 0.36 -17.10
CA ILE A 237 -9.95 1.22 -18.22
C ILE A 237 -11.18 1.82 -18.87
N ASP A 238 -10.98 2.85 -19.69
CA ASP A 238 -11.99 3.39 -20.60
C ASP A 238 -11.58 3.06 -22.04
N ASN A 239 -12.30 2.14 -22.66
CA ASN A 239 -12.14 1.75 -24.05
C ASN A 239 -13.40 2.05 -24.88
N GLY A 240 -14.28 2.93 -24.38
CA GLY A 240 -15.53 3.30 -25.02
C GLY A 240 -16.59 2.19 -24.99
N ALA A 241 -16.67 1.43 -23.89
CA ALA A 241 -17.61 0.31 -23.71
C ALA A 241 -17.43 -0.83 -24.75
N SER A 242 -16.24 -0.95 -25.33
CA SER A 242 -15.94 -1.95 -26.36
C SER A 242 -15.57 -3.28 -25.73
N HIS A 243 -16.25 -4.35 -26.16
CA HIS A 243 -15.88 -5.72 -25.79
C HIS A 243 -14.77 -6.30 -26.69
N ALA A 244 -14.36 -5.61 -27.76
CA ALA A 244 -13.41 -6.16 -28.73
C ALA A 244 -12.01 -6.32 -28.13
N SER A 245 -11.38 -7.48 -28.35
CA SER A 245 -10.02 -7.79 -27.89
C SER A 245 -9.00 -6.74 -28.34
N GLY A 246 -9.07 -6.31 -29.60
CA GLY A 246 -8.19 -5.26 -30.15
C GLY A 246 -8.40 -3.88 -29.54
N ALA A 247 -9.57 -3.58 -28.95
CA ALA A 247 -9.79 -2.33 -28.22
C ALA A 247 -9.13 -2.37 -26.84
N TYR A 248 -9.26 -3.49 -26.12
CA TYR A 248 -8.56 -3.72 -24.85
C TYR A 248 -7.04 -3.72 -25.02
N LEU A 249 -6.52 -4.50 -25.97
CA LEU A 249 -5.06 -4.62 -26.18
C LEU A 249 -4.44 -3.36 -26.77
N GLY A 250 -5.22 -2.54 -27.48
CA GLY A 250 -4.80 -1.22 -27.94
C GLY A 250 -4.75 -0.16 -26.85
N HIS A 251 -5.23 -0.46 -25.64
CA HIS A 251 -5.10 0.46 -24.53
C HIS A 251 -3.64 0.52 -24.06
N ARG A 252 -3.07 1.74 -24.04
CA ARG A 252 -1.66 2.01 -23.70
C ARG A 252 -1.19 1.28 -22.44
N ALA A 253 -1.98 1.33 -21.36
CA ALA A 253 -1.61 0.71 -20.09
C ALA A 253 -1.40 -0.82 -20.18
N LEU A 254 -2.21 -1.51 -21.00
CA LEU A 254 -2.06 -2.95 -21.22
C LEU A 254 -0.83 -3.21 -22.09
N ALA A 255 -0.66 -2.45 -23.17
CA ALA A 255 0.53 -2.56 -24.02
C ALA A 255 1.84 -2.31 -23.24
N MET A 256 1.84 -1.37 -22.30
CA MET A 256 2.97 -1.12 -21.39
C MET A 256 3.32 -2.34 -20.53
N LEU A 257 2.32 -3.08 -20.02
CA LEU A 257 2.60 -4.33 -19.32
C LEU A 257 3.17 -5.40 -20.25
N VAL A 258 2.71 -5.49 -21.49
CA VAL A 258 3.30 -6.45 -22.43
C VAL A 258 4.74 -6.03 -22.78
N ALA A 259 4.98 -4.74 -23.01
CA ALA A 259 6.28 -4.16 -23.29
C ALA A 259 7.30 -4.35 -22.16
N ASP A 260 6.88 -4.17 -20.91
CA ASP A 260 7.72 -4.34 -19.71
C ASP A 260 8.43 -5.70 -19.65
N LEU A 261 7.78 -6.74 -20.20
CA LEU A 261 8.38 -8.07 -20.30
C LEU A 261 9.11 -8.29 -21.63
N LEU A 262 8.56 -7.84 -22.76
CA LEU A 262 9.15 -8.08 -24.09
C LEU A 262 10.40 -7.23 -24.37
N TYR A 263 10.41 -6.01 -23.84
CA TYR A 263 11.44 -5.00 -24.04
C TYR A 263 11.93 -4.52 -22.66
N PRO A 264 12.57 -5.40 -21.86
CA PRO A 264 13.11 -4.98 -20.57
C PRO A 264 14.03 -3.80 -20.83
N SER A 265 13.69 -2.65 -20.25
CA SER A 265 14.51 -1.46 -20.37
C SER A 265 15.91 -1.83 -19.90
N LYS A 266 16.94 -1.49 -20.70
CA LYS A 266 18.25 -1.25 -20.11
C LYS A 266 17.98 -0.20 -19.04
N GLU A 267 18.22 -0.53 -17.77
CA GLU A 267 18.10 0.39 -16.64
C GLU A 267 18.46 1.78 -17.14
N ILE A 268 17.49 2.69 -17.15
CA ILE A 268 17.80 4.09 -17.40
C ILE A 268 18.53 4.47 -16.13
N ALA A 269 19.85 4.26 -16.13
CA ALA A 269 20.73 4.71 -15.08
C ALA A 269 20.36 6.18 -14.88
N ILE A 270 19.83 6.49 -13.70
CA ILE A 270 19.51 7.86 -13.30
C ILE A 270 20.73 8.67 -13.70
N ARG A 271 20.55 9.68 -14.58
CA ARG A 271 21.69 10.43 -15.09
C ARG A 271 22.46 10.94 -13.89
N THR A 272 23.67 10.42 -13.71
CA THR A 272 24.64 11.00 -12.79
C THR A 272 24.92 12.39 -13.31
N SER A 273 24.38 13.41 -12.67
CA SER A 273 24.97 14.74 -12.83
C SER A 273 26.23 14.76 -11.98
N ASP A 274 27.29 15.40 -12.48
CA ASP A 274 28.47 15.71 -11.67
C ASP A 274 28.17 16.78 -10.59
N ILE A 275 26.89 17.14 -10.41
CA ILE A 275 26.41 18.10 -9.42
C ILE A 275 25.85 17.29 -8.24
N ALA A 276 26.64 17.16 -7.19
CA ALA A 276 26.20 16.51 -5.95
C ALA A 276 25.01 17.27 -5.35
N VAL A 277 23.80 16.72 -5.52
CA VAL A 277 22.59 17.20 -4.84
C VAL A 277 22.63 16.71 -3.41
N ARG A 278 22.47 17.62 -2.45
CA ARG A 278 22.38 17.27 -1.03
C ARG A 278 21.03 16.64 -0.75
N LEU A 279 21.03 15.53 -0.02
CA LEU A 279 19.83 14.95 0.57
C LEU A 279 19.09 16.03 1.39
N ASN A 280 17.79 16.19 1.19
CA ASN A 280 16.96 17.09 2.00
C ASN A 280 16.45 16.39 3.28
N ASP A 281 15.80 17.15 4.16
CA ASP A 281 15.38 16.64 5.48
C ASP A 281 14.34 15.51 5.36
N ASN A 282 13.41 15.59 4.41
CA ASN A 282 12.42 14.54 4.18
C ASN A 282 13.07 13.24 3.70
N GLU A 283 14.01 13.34 2.77
CA GLU A 283 14.77 12.19 2.27
C GLU A 283 15.64 11.57 3.38
N ALA A 284 16.21 12.39 4.27
CA ALA A 284 16.93 11.92 5.45
C ALA A 284 16.00 11.15 6.41
N SER A 285 14.79 11.67 6.68
CA SER A 285 13.79 10.97 7.50
C SER A 285 13.33 9.64 6.87
N VAL A 286 13.23 9.55 5.54
CA VAL A 286 12.95 8.28 4.84
C VAL A 286 14.07 7.27 5.06
N LEU A 287 15.34 7.69 4.96
CA LEU A 287 16.47 6.80 5.26
C LEU A 287 16.46 6.36 6.73
N LEU A 288 16.22 7.28 7.67
CA LEU A 288 16.10 6.96 9.10
C LEU A 288 15.00 5.93 9.35
N MET A 289 13.84 6.09 8.71
CA MET A 289 12.73 5.15 8.80
C MET A 289 13.13 3.75 8.31
N LEU A 290 13.81 3.66 7.16
CA LEU A 290 14.28 2.38 6.60
C LEU A 290 15.30 1.70 7.52
N HIS A 291 16.29 2.44 8.03
CA HIS A 291 17.27 1.92 8.99
C HIS A 291 16.60 1.42 10.27
N TYR A 292 15.64 2.19 10.80
CA TYR A 292 14.85 1.78 11.95
C TYR A 292 14.06 0.49 11.66
N ALA A 293 13.39 0.36 10.51
CA ALA A 293 12.69 -0.86 10.13
C ALA A 293 13.62 -2.07 10.03
N HIS A 294 14.82 -1.90 9.48
CA HIS A 294 15.84 -2.95 9.49
C HIS A 294 16.30 -3.30 10.91
N ALA A 295 16.39 -2.32 11.82
CA ALA A 295 16.66 -2.56 13.24
C ALA A 295 15.54 -3.35 13.91
N VAL A 296 14.26 -3.05 13.61
CA VAL A 296 13.11 -3.84 14.06
C VAL A 296 13.22 -5.28 13.57
N HIS A 297 13.50 -5.49 12.28
CA HIS A 297 13.69 -6.82 11.70
C HIS A 297 14.76 -7.64 12.45
N ARG A 298 15.91 -7.04 12.79
CA ARG A 298 16.98 -7.71 13.54
C ARG A 298 16.58 -8.09 14.97
N ASN A 299 15.62 -7.39 15.56
CA ASN A 299 15.13 -7.65 16.91
C ASN A 299 13.94 -8.65 16.95
N LEU A 300 13.48 -9.16 15.80
CA LEU A 300 12.45 -10.20 15.73
C LEU A 300 13.04 -11.59 16.04
N LYS A 301 12.55 -12.22 17.11
CA LYS A 301 13.04 -13.53 17.58
C LYS A 301 12.48 -14.72 16.79
N ASP A 302 11.24 -14.61 16.33
CA ASP A 302 10.60 -15.63 15.50
C ASP A 302 11.07 -15.47 14.04
N LYS A 303 11.73 -16.51 13.51
CA LYS A 303 12.28 -16.50 12.14
C LYS A 303 11.20 -16.39 11.06
N ALA A 304 10.05 -17.02 11.24
CA ALA A 304 8.96 -16.96 10.25
C ALA A 304 8.30 -15.58 10.27
N LEU A 305 8.14 -14.97 11.45
CA LEU A 305 7.68 -13.60 11.59
C LEU A 305 8.68 -12.59 11.01
N ALA A 306 9.98 -12.75 11.31
CA ALA A 306 11.05 -11.92 10.77
C ALA A 306 11.06 -11.95 9.24
N GLU A 307 10.93 -13.13 8.65
CA GLU A 307 10.83 -13.28 7.20
C GLU A 307 9.59 -12.61 6.61
N ARG A 308 8.43 -12.66 7.27
CA ARG A 308 7.23 -11.93 6.82
C ARG A 308 7.42 -10.42 6.89
N TYR A 309 8.01 -9.93 7.97
CA TYR A 309 8.33 -8.52 8.15
C TYR A 309 9.32 -8.03 7.08
N ARG A 310 10.39 -8.80 6.83
CA ARG A 310 11.40 -8.50 5.80
C ARG A 310 10.77 -8.34 4.42
N HIS A 311 9.89 -9.28 4.02
CA HIS A 311 9.21 -9.17 2.73
C HIS A 311 8.26 -7.97 2.64
N ALA A 312 7.57 -7.60 3.73
CA ALA A 312 6.75 -6.39 3.76
C ALA A 312 7.62 -5.13 3.62
N LEU A 313 8.76 -5.10 4.31
CA LEU A 313 9.74 -4.01 4.21
C LEU A 313 10.35 -3.92 2.80
N ASP A 314 10.67 -5.05 2.16
CA ASP A 314 11.17 -5.07 0.77
C ASP A 314 10.15 -4.40 -0.19
N ILE A 315 8.85 -4.64 0.00
CA ILE A 315 7.79 -3.99 -0.80
C ILE A 315 7.75 -2.47 -0.53
N VAL A 316 7.86 -2.06 0.73
CA VAL A 316 7.90 -0.64 1.11
C VAL A 316 9.10 0.06 0.47
N GLN A 317 10.29 -0.55 0.54
CA GLN A 317 11.51 -0.03 -0.08
C GLN A 317 11.39 0.03 -1.61
N ASP A 318 10.89 -1.03 -2.26
CA ASP A 318 10.64 -1.04 -3.71
C ASP A 318 9.70 0.12 -4.13
N ASN A 319 8.70 0.44 -3.30
CA ASN A 319 7.79 1.55 -3.58
C ASN A 319 8.48 2.91 -3.44
N ILE A 320 9.32 3.10 -2.41
CA ILE A 320 10.12 4.32 -2.22
C ILE A 320 11.07 4.53 -3.41
N VAL A 321 11.77 3.47 -3.85
CA VAL A 321 12.68 3.52 -5.01
C VAL A 321 11.93 3.94 -6.27
N ALA A 322 10.78 3.32 -6.55
CA ALA A 322 9.99 3.67 -7.73
C ALA A 322 9.54 5.14 -7.73
N GLN A 323 9.23 5.70 -6.56
CA GLN A 323 8.87 7.11 -6.42
C GLN A 323 10.06 8.05 -6.65
N ILE A 324 11.25 7.68 -6.17
CA ILE A 324 12.50 8.42 -6.43
C ILE A 324 12.78 8.45 -7.94
N GLU A 325 12.72 7.30 -8.61
CA GLU A 325 12.95 7.18 -10.05
C GLU A 325 11.93 7.97 -10.88
N GLN A 326 10.65 7.92 -10.49
CA GLN A 326 9.59 8.67 -11.15
C GLN A 326 9.81 10.17 -11.03
N ALA A 327 10.10 10.66 -9.82
CA ALA A 327 10.32 12.07 -9.59
C ALA A 327 11.56 12.58 -10.33
N ALA A 328 12.63 11.79 -10.39
CA ALA A 328 13.82 12.08 -11.20
C ALA A 328 13.48 12.21 -12.69
N SER A 329 12.67 11.28 -13.20
CA SER A 329 12.27 11.22 -14.60
C SER A 329 11.37 12.39 -15.02
N VAL A 330 10.45 12.82 -14.15
CA VAL A 330 9.51 13.92 -14.43
C VAL A 330 10.17 15.29 -14.27
N SER A 331 10.97 15.48 -13.23
CA SER A 331 11.58 16.78 -12.93
C SER A 331 12.84 17.07 -13.75
N GLY A 332 13.48 16.02 -14.28
CA GLY A 332 14.80 16.12 -14.91
C GLY A 332 15.91 16.55 -13.94
N GLN A 333 15.63 16.58 -12.63
CA GLN A 333 16.58 16.97 -11.61
C GLN A 333 17.44 15.79 -11.16
N PRO A 334 18.72 16.02 -10.82
CA PRO A 334 19.57 14.99 -10.28
C PRO A 334 19.12 14.55 -8.88
N VAL A 335 19.25 13.26 -8.62
CA VAL A 335 18.89 12.61 -7.35
C VAL A 335 20.10 12.57 -6.43
N ALA A 336 19.91 12.75 -5.12
CA ALA A 336 20.97 12.61 -4.12
C ALA A 336 21.64 11.23 -4.20
N VAL A 337 22.95 11.16 -3.91
CA VAL A 337 23.76 9.94 -4.09
C VAL A 337 23.24 8.79 -3.22
N GLU A 338 22.77 9.08 -2.02
CA GLU A 338 22.20 8.10 -1.09
C GLU A 338 20.93 7.45 -1.67
N LEU A 339 20.08 8.23 -2.34
CA LEU A 339 18.88 7.72 -2.97
C LEU A 339 19.18 6.91 -4.25
N GLN A 340 20.26 7.26 -4.97
CA GLN A 340 20.76 6.42 -6.07
C GLN A 340 21.33 5.09 -5.57
N GLN A 341 22.01 5.07 -4.42
CA GLN A 341 22.43 3.82 -3.78
C GLN A 341 21.21 2.96 -3.43
N LEU A 342 20.17 3.59 -2.89
CA LEU A 342 18.91 2.92 -2.56
C LEU A 342 18.23 2.32 -3.80
N SER A 343 18.18 3.05 -4.92
CA SER A 343 17.63 2.53 -6.18
C SER A 343 18.41 1.34 -6.73
N ASN A 344 19.73 1.30 -6.47
CA ASN A 344 20.59 0.18 -6.85
C ASN A 344 20.54 -0.99 -5.84
N GLY A 345 19.59 -0.97 -4.89
CA GLY A 345 19.39 -2.02 -3.90
C GLY A 345 20.36 -1.97 -2.71
N GLN A 346 21.14 -0.91 -2.57
CA GLN A 346 22.03 -0.70 -1.43
C GLN A 346 21.43 0.29 -0.44
N LEU A 347 21.21 -0.12 0.81
CA LEU A 347 20.81 0.82 1.86
C LEU A 347 22.01 1.73 2.20
N PRO A 348 21.95 3.05 1.92
CA PRO A 348 23.04 3.99 2.21
C PRO A 348 23.24 4.16 3.71
N MET A 349 24.40 4.66 4.14
CA MET A 349 24.59 5.02 5.56
C MET A 349 23.64 6.15 5.96
N ILE A 350 23.14 6.09 7.19
CA ILE A 350 22.31 7.15 7.74
C ILE A 350 23.16 8.41 7.94
N PRO A 351 22.68 9.59 7.50
CA PRO A 351 23.46 10.79 7.68
C PRO A 351 23.38 11.30 9.13
N HIS A 352 24.50 11.77 9.67
CA HIS A 352 24.57 12.30 11.04
C HIS A 352 24.13 13.76 11.05
N ARG A 353 22.83 14.01 11.16
CA ARG A 353 22.23 15.36 11.02
C ARG A 353 21.35 15.79 12.17
N TRP A 354 20.81 14.85 12.93
CA TRP A 354 19.93 15.15 14.05
C TRP A 354 20.75 15.55 15.27
N GLU A 355 20.28 16.57 15.97
CA GLU A 355 20.73 16.88 17.32
C GLU A 355 20.00 16.02 18.35
N ILE A 356 20.55 15.88 19.55
CA ILE A 356 19.99 15.02 20.61
C ILE A 356 18.53 15.38 20.98
N HIS A 357 18.16 16.65 20.89
CA HIS A 357 16.82 17.13 21.24
C HIS A 357 15.78 16.88 20.13
N GLU A 358 16.24 16.73 18.89
CA GLU A 358 15.42 16.41 17.72
C GLU A 358 15.22 14.89 17.61
N VAL A 359 16.30 14.12 17.77
CA VAL A 359 16.29 12.66 17.60
C VAL A 359 15.33 11.96 18.56
N VAL A 360 15.15 12.47 19.78
CA VAL A 360 14.24 11.88 20.76
C VAL A 360 12.79 11.85 20.25
N GLY A 361 12.34 12.93 19.60
CA GLY A 361 11.01 12.99 18.99
C GLY A 361 10.89 12.02 17.82
N GLU A 362 11.91 11.94 16.96
CA GLU A 362 11.94 11.01 15.83
C GLU A 362 11.85 9.55 16.29
N LEU A 363 12.62 9.16 17.29
CA LEU A 363 12.60 7.79 17.83
C LEU A 363 11.24 7.42 18.44
N VAL A 364 10.60 8.35 19.14
CA VAL A 364 9.25 8.15 19.69
C VAL A 364 8.23 7.96 18.57
N VAL A 365 8.28 8.78 17.51
CA VAL A 365 7.40 8.65 16.34
C VAL A 365 7.61 7.31 15.64
N LEU A 366 8.85 6.92 15.36
CA LEU A 366 9.20 5.66 14.72
C LEU A 366 8.71 4.44 15.53
N ALA A 367 8.85 4.49 16.86
CA ALA A 367 8.43 3.40 17.75
C ALA A 367 6.91 3.19 17.80
N LEU A 368 6.14 4.24 17.51
CA LEU A 368 4.68 4.22 17.57
C LEU A 368 4.02 4.13 16.19
N THR A 369 4.83 4.12 15.11
CA THR A 369 4.33 4.06 13.73
C THR A 369 4.49 2.66 13.15
N ASN A 370 3.46 2.17 12.45
CA ASN A 370 3.61 0.99 11.60
C ASN A 370 4.37 1.36 10.32
N ILE A 371 5.67 1.06 10.26
CA ILE A 371 6.53 1.38 9.11
C ILE A 371 6.23 0.51 7.88
N ILE A 372 5.65 -0.67 8.08
CA ILE A 372 5.30 -1.61 6.99
C ILE A 372 3.83 -1.50 6.58
N ASP A 373 3.19 -0.36 6.80
CA ASP A 373 1.83 -0.09 6.31
C ASP A 373 1.71 -0.39 4.80
N PRO A 374 0.59 -0.99 4.32
CA PRO A 374 -0.65 -1.36 5.02
C PRO A 374 -0.60 -2.74 5.70
N TYR A 375 0.58 -3.35 5.84
CA TYR A 375 0.72 -4.69 6.39
C TYR A 375 0.74 -4.63 7.92
N GLU A 376 -0.11 -5.42 8.57
CA GLU A 376 -0.18 -5.53 10.02
C GLU A 376 0.46 -6.85 10.49
N LEU A 377 1.46 -6.76 11.37
CA LEU A 377 2.15 -7.90 11.97
C LEU A 377 2.26 -7.72 13.49
N GLU A 378 2.03 -8.79 14.24
CA GLU A 378 2.24 -8.80 15.69
C GLU A 378 3.73 -8.91 16.03
N ILE A 379 4.42 -7.77 16.02
CA ILE A 379 5.90 -7.68 16.20
C ILE A 379 6.35 -7.52 17.66
N GLY A 380 5.41 -7.55 18.61
CA GLY A 380 5.69 -7.50 20.05
C GLY A 380 6.52 -6.27 20.44
N ASN A 381 7.62 -6.49 21.15
CA ASN A 381 8.50 -5.42 21.66
C ASN A 381 9.63 -5.03 20.69
N ALA A 382 9.75 -5.68 19.53
CA ALA A 382 10.85 -5.44 18.60
C ALA A 382 11.02 -3.95 18.18
N PRO A 383 9.95 -3.16 17.99
CA PRO A 383 10.05 -1.70 17.79
C PRO A 383 10.83 -0.99 18.90
N ARG A 384 10.50 -1.28 20.16
CA ARG A 384 11.13 -0.67 21.32
C ARG A 384 12.57 -1.13 21.51
N ASP A 385 12.82 -2.43 21.30
CA ASP A 385 14.17 -3.00 21.38
C ASP A 385 15.11 -2.39 20.32
N ALA A 386 14.58 -2.09 19.12
CA ALA A 386 15.32 -1.47 18.02
C ALA A 386 15.77 -0.03 18.29
N LEU A 387 15.15 0.70 19.22
CA LEU A 387 15.51 2.08 19.56
C LEU A 387 16.98 2.20 20.01
N ALA A 388 17.47 1.19 20.73
CA ALA A 388 18.85 1.14 21.20
C ALA A 388 19.85 0.93 20.05
N ASP A 389 19.46 0.22 19.00
CA ASP A 389 20.31 -0.03 17.83
C ASP A 389 20.34 1.18 16.90
N ILE A 390 19.18 1.77 16.60
CA ILE A 390 19.10 2.95 15.73
C ILE A 390 19.79 4.18 16.35
N ALA A 391 19.74 4.32 17.69
CA ALA A 391 20.49 5.37 18.38
C ALA A 391 22.00 5.25 18.13
N VAL A 392 22.54 4.03 18.13
CA VAL A 392 23.96 3.78 17.83
C VAL A 392 24.27 4.04 16.36
N GLU A 393 23.39 3.65 15.44
CA GLU A 393 23.56 3.92 14.00
C GLU A 393 23.55 5.42 13.68
N LEU A 394 22.81 6.22 14.45
CA LEU A 394 22.78 7.68 14.37
C LEU A 394 24.00 8.37 15.02
N GLY A 395 24.91 7.61 15.64
CA GLY A 395 26.09 8.12 16.32
C GLY A 395 25.87 8.50 17.79
N PHE A 396 24.73 8.17 18.39
CA PHE A 396 24.46 8.39 19.81
C PHE A 396 24.80 7.17 20.66
N VAL A 397 24.91 7.39 21.97
CA VAL A 397 25.10 6.28 22.92
C VAL A 397 23.85 5.38 22.97
N ARG A 398 24.07 4.07 23.09
CA ARG A 398 23.00 3.06 23.23
C ARG A 398 22.01 3.38 24.37
N GLN A 399 22.48 4.06 25.42
CA GLN A 399 21.64 4.44 26.56
C GLN A 399 20.51 5.39 26.16
N LEU A 400 20.71 6.26 25.17
CA LEU A 400 19.66 7.17 24.68
C LEU A 400 18.44 6.38 24.22
N GLY A 401 18.63 5.42 23.31
CA GLY A 401 17.54 4.58 22.80
C GLY A 401 16.87 3.73 23.89
N LYS A 402 17.63 3.24 24.87
CA LYS A 402 17.07 2.54 26.04
C LYS A 402 16.17 3.44 26.87
N THR A 403 16.61 4.68 27.13
CA THR A 403 15.80 5.65 27.89
C THR A 403 14.51 5.99 27.15
N VAL A 404 14.54 6.18 25.83
CA VAL A 404 13.32 6.38 25.02
C VAL A 404 12.40 5.16 25.09
N SER A 405 12.94 3.94 25.00
CA SER A 405 12.17 2.70 25.17
C SER A 405 11.48 2.62 26.53
N THR A 406 12.18 2.98 27.62
CA THR A 406 11.60 3.01 28.97
C THR A 406 10.51 4.07 29.09
N ALA A 407 10.71 5.25 28.52
CA ALA A 407 9.71 6.30 28.51
C ALA A 407 8.41 5.87 27.82
N LEU A 408 8.52 5.18 26.67
CA LEU A 408 7.36 4.61 25.97
C LEU A 408 6.64 3.53 26.79
N GLU A 409 7.40 2.67 27.48
CA GLU A 409 6.84 1.65 28.36
C GLU A 409 6.08 2.25 29.55
N ASP A 410 6.60 3.32 30.14
CA ASP A 410 5.97 4.04 31.24
C ASP A 410 4.61 4.63 30.83
N VAL A 411 4.56 5.29 29.67
CA VAL A 411 3.31 5.84 29.12
C VAL A 411 2.34 4.72 28.75
N GLN A 412 2.83 3.62 28.16
CA GLN A 412 2.01 2.45 27.86
C GLN A 412 1.33 1.87 29.10
N LYS A 413 2.10 1.65 30.18
CA LYS A 413 1.57 1.14 31.45
C LYS A 413 0.51 2.06 32.06
N CYS A 414 0.65 3.38 31.89
CA CYS A 414 -0.36 4.34 32.32
C CYS A 414 -1.69 4.11 31.59
N LEU A 415 -1.64 3.95 30.26
CA LEU A 415 -2.83 3.80 29.43
C LEU A 415 -3.53 2.45 29.61
N ASP A 416 -2.78 1.35 29.73
CA ASP A 416 -3.29 -0.01 29.86
C ASP A 416 -3.95 -0.31 31.24
N SER A 417 -3.90 0.62 32.20
CA SER A 417 -4.62 0.52 33.48
C SER A 417 -6.15 0.42 33.27
N ARG A 418 -6.86 -0.41 34.08
CA ARG A 418 -8.28 -0.82 33.89
C ARG A 418 -9.16 0.29 33.29
N GLY A 419 -9.67 0.07 32.07
CA GLY A 419 -10.57 1.00 31.37
C GLY A 419 -9.92 1.92 30.31
N GLY A 420 -8.69 1.64 29.86
CA GLY A 420 -8.03 2.40 28.79
C GLY A 420 -8.13 1.81 27.38
N VAL A 421 -7.62 2.55 26.40
CA VAL A 421 -7.43 2.09 25.01
C VAL A 421 -6.28 1.08 25.01
N PRO A 422 -6.46 -0.15 24.47
CA PRO A 422 -5.36 -1.09 24.32
C PRO A 422 -4.24 -0.45 23.52
N TRP A 423 -2.99 -0.50 23.99
CA TRP A 423 -1.85 0.06 23.25
C TRP A 423 -1.75 -0.41 21.79
N GLY A 424 -2.17 -1.65 21.50
CA GLY A 424 -2.29 -2.17 20.14
C GLY A 424 -3.23 -1.36 19.22
N ARG A 425 -4.23 -0.67 19.79
CA ARG A 425 -5.09 0.27 19.06
C ARG A 425 -4.46 1.64 18.85
N VAL A 426 -3.54 2.08 19.71
CA VAL A 426 -2.79 3.33 19.53
C VAL A 426 -1.80 3.18 18.37
N ILE A 427 -1.20 2.01 18.19
CA ILE A 427 -0.38 1.70 17.00
C ILE A 427 -1.23 1.72 15.72
N THR A 428 -2.50 1.28 15.77
CA THR A 428 -3.41 1.37 14.60
C THR A 428 -4.06 2.75 14.42
N ALA A 429 -4.12 3.59 15.47
CA ALA A 429 -4.75 4.91 15.46
C ALA A 429 -3.73 6.06 15.29
N ALA A 430 -2.45 5.80 15.60
CA ALA A 430 -1.31 6.52 15.04
C ALA A 430 -1.34 6.19 13.56
N VAL A 431 -2.09 7.00 12.83
CA VAL A 431 -2.14 7.05 11.38
C VAL A 431 -0.77 6.64 10.86
N GLY A 432 -0.67 5.42 10.32
CA GLY A 432 0.54 4.99 9.65
C GLY A 432 0.95 6.13 8.75
N LEU A 433 2.20 6.57 8.82
CA LEU A 433 2.76 7.46 7.82
C LEU A 433 2.64 6.68 6.52
N ALA A 434 1.51 6.85 5.83
CA ALA A 434 1.21 6.20 4.58
C ALA A 434 2.27 6.71 3.63
N LEU A 435 3.34 5.95 3.47
CA LEU A 435 4.33 6.33 2.49
C LEU A 435 3.80 6.01 1.11
N VAL A 436 2.97 4.98 0.90
CA VAL A 436 2.47 4.70 -0.45
C VAL A 436 1.13 3.95 -0.44
N ALA A 437 0.12 4.59 -1.03
CA ALA A 437 -0.75 3.89 -1.97
C ALA A 437 -1.13 4.74 -3.19
N ALA A 438 -1.08 6.08 -3.12
CA ALA A 438 -1.43 6.94 -4.27
C ALA A 438 -0.97 8.41 -4.16
N GLY A 439 0.24 8.70 -3.70
CA GLY A 439 0.72 10.08 -3.62
C GLY A 439 2.22 10.21 -3.90
N PRO A 440 2.67 11.25 -4.62
CA PRO A 440 4.09 11.46 -4.87
C PRO A 440 4.81 11.79 -3.56
N VAL A 441 5.96 11.16 -3.35
CA VAL A 441 6.96 11.63 -2.39
C VAL A 441 7.28 13.08 -2.76
N GLY A 442 7.26 13.96 -1.77
CA GLY A 442 7.36 15.40 -1.92
C GLY A 442 8.69 15.89 -2.49
N LEU A 443 8.91 15.68 -3.78
CA LEU A 443 9.96 16.29 -4.57
C LEU A 443 9.33 17.45 -5.34
N MET A 444 9.84 18.66 -5.06
CA MET A 444 9.30 19.91 -5.58
C MET A 444 9.27 19.91 -7.12
N LEU A 445 8.08 19.92 -7.71
CA LEU A 445 7.89 20.34 -9.10
C LEU A 445 7.96 21.87 -9.14
N ALA A 446 9.15 22.42 -9.36
CA ALA A 446 9.27 23.81 -9.79
C ALA A 446 8.76 23.89 -11.23
N ALA A 447 7.51 24.36 -11.41
CA ALA A 447 7.05 24.79 -12.72
C ALA A 447 7.98 25.91 -13.23
N PRO A 448 8.33 25.95 -14.53
CA PRO A 448 9.16 27.03 -15.05
C PRO A 448 8.42 28.35 -14.86
N ALA A 449 9.05 29.25 -14.09
CA ALA A 449 8.52 30.57 -13.80
C ALA A 449 8.39 31.39 -15.09
N ALA A 450 7.20 31.41 -15.69
CA ALA A 450 6.86 32.34 -16.75
C ALA A 450 5.42 32.83 -16.56
N ALA A 451 5.33 34.14 -16.30
CA ALA A 451 4.15 35.01 -16.29
C ALA A 451 3.16 34.92 -15.12
N ALA A 452 3.29 35.92 -14.24
CA ALA A 452 2.30 36.50 -13.33
C ALA A 452 1.91 35.71 -12.05
N GLY A 453 2.67 35.99 -10.98
CA GLY A 453 2.14 36.23 -9.63
C GLY A 453 1.38 35.10 -8.92
N GLY A 454 2.12 34.28 -8.16
CA GLY A 454 1.57 33.37 -7.15
C GLY A 454 1.94 31.92 -7.38
N ALA A 455 3.12 31.50 -6.89
CA ALA A 455 3.50 30.09 -6.90
C ALA A 455 2.70 29.33 -5.83
N ALA A 456 1.68 28.56 -6.24
CA ALA A 456 1.03 27.58 -5.40
C ALA A 456 1.92 26.32 -5.31
N ILE A 457 2.66 26.19 -4.21
CA ILE A 457 3.40 24.98 -3.86
C ILE A 457 2.37 23.99 -3.27
N VAL A 458 1.88 23.05 -4.07
CA VAL A 458 1.04 21.94 -3.59
C VAL A 458 1.44 20.67 -4.36
N GLY A 459 2.25 19.82 -3.74
CA GLY A 459 2.67 18.55 -4.36
C GLY A 459 3.14 17.45 -3.41
N GLY A 460 3.57 17.74 -2.19
CA GLY A 460 4.19 16.73 -1.30
C GLY A 460 3.30 16.15 -0.19
N LEU A 461 2.03 16.55 -0.07
CA LEU A 461 1.20 16.22 1.11
C LEU A 461 0.14 15.14 0.85
N ALA A 462 0.04 14.61 -0.37
CA ALA A 462 -0.97 13.63 -0.74
C ALA A 462 -0.60 12.17 -0.39
N ALA A 463 0.69 11.89 -0.12
CA ALA A 463 1.11 10.54 0.28
C ALA A 463 0.53 10.14 1.65
N PHE A 464 0.34 11.10 2.57
CA PHE A 464 -0.09 10.89 3.95
C PHE A 464 -1.61 10.76 4.15
N GLY A 465 -2.37 10.14 3.24
CA GLY A 465 -3.82 9.89 3.40
C GLY A 465 -4.70 11.13 3.70
N PRO A 466 -6.00 10.96 3.97
CA PRO A 466 -6.92 12.09 4.24
C PRO A 466 -6.60 12.92 5.51
N GLY A 467 -5.66 12.45 6.35
CA GLY A 467 -5.10 13.18 7.51
C GLY A 467 -3.78 13.90 7.22
N GLY A 468 -3.24 13.76 6.01
CA GLY A 468 -1.88 14.16 5.64
C GLY A 468 -1.63 15.64 5.42
N MET A 469 -2.68 16.41 5.12
CA MET A 469 -2.54 17.86 4.93
C MET A 469 -2.37 18.63 6.24
N ILE A 470 -2.58 18.00 7.40
CA ILE A 470 -2.47 18.66 8.72
C ILE A 470 -1.40 18.02 9.62
N GLY A 471 -0.99 16.76 9.38
CA GLY A 471 -0.05 16.04 10.26
C GLY A 471 1.43 16.23 9.95
N GLY A 472 1.86 16.13 8.69
CA GLY A 472 3.28 15.91 8.35
C GLY A 472 4.23 17.06 8.69
N LEU A 473 3.84 18.31 8.44
CA LEU A 473 4.63 19.50 8.81
C LEU A 473 4.46 19.89 10.28
N GLY A 474 3.37 19.47 10.92
CA GLY A 474 3.04 19.81 12.30
C GLY A 474 3.58 18.82 13.34
N MET A 475 3.76 17.54 13.00
CA MET A 475 4.24 16.53 13.95
C MET A 475 5.76 16.59 14.10
N LEU A 476 6.51 16.60 12.99
CA LEU A 476 7.98 16.64 13.04
C LEU A 476 8.51 18.04 13.42
N GLY A 477 7.96 19.11 12.84
CA GLY A 477 8.34 20.48 13.20
C GLY A 477 7.70 21.00 14.50
N GLY A 478 6.51 20.52 14.86
CA GLY A 478 5.75 21.01 16.03
C GLY A 478 5.99 20.25 17.34
N LEU A 479 6.76 19.15 17.32
CA LEU A 479 7.30 18.50 18.52
C LEU A 479 8.61 19.15 19.01
N ALA A 480 9.30 19.90 18.16
CA ALA A 480 10.57 20.55 18.49
C ALA A 480 10.46 22.05 18.81
N GLY A 481 9.35 22.72 18.47
CA GLY A 481 9.19 24.16 18.69
C GLY A 481 7.92 24.50 19.46
N ALA A 482 8.07 25.05 20.67
CA ALA A 482 7.02 25.84 21.31
C ALA A 482 6.70 27.05 20.41
N GLY A 483 5.64 26.97 19.58
CA GLY A 483 5.13 28.14 18.85
C GLY A 483 4.40 27.95 17.52
N ALA A 484 4.45 26.80 16.85
CA ALA A 484 4.01 26.71 15.43
C ALA A 484 2.59 26.14 15.19
N ALA A 485 1.68 26.16 16.16
CA ALA A 485 0.31 25.64 16.00
C ALA A 485 -0.76 26.70 15.63
N VAL A 486 -0.37 27.95 15.33
CA VAL A 486 -1.33 29.04 15.09
C VAL A 486 -1.13 29.66 13.70
N ALA A 487 -1.61 29.02 12.63
CA ALA A 487 -1.62 29.66 11.31
C ALA A 487 -2.63 29.15 10.26
N ALA A 488 -3.63 28.33 10.58
CA ALA A 488 -4.54 27.77 9.56
C ALA A 488 -5.99 28.29 9.60
N GLY A 489 -6.34 29.22 10.49
CA GLY A 489 -7.74 29.61 10.73
C GLY A 489 -8.12 31.06 10.43
N ALA A 490 -7.19 31.92 9.99
CA ALA A 490 -7.41 33.37 9.98
C ALA A 490 -7.75 33.96 8.59
N ALA A 491 -8.12 33.15 7.60
CA ALA A 491 -8.32 33.62 6.23
C ALA A 491 -9.67 33.24 5.60
N VAL A 492 -10.76 33.16 6.38
CA VAL A 492 -12.11 33.33 5.82
C VAL A 492 -13.00 33.94 6.91
N GLY A 493 -13.44 35.18 6.70
CA GLY A 493 -14.42 35.83 7.58
C GLY A 493 -15.74 35.08 7.52
N GLY A 494 -16.14 34.47 8.64
CA GLY A 494 -17.40 33.77 8.80
C GLY A 494 -17.35 32.90 10.06
N SER A 495 -18.38 32.99 10.90
CA SER A 495 -18.61 32.27 12.16
C SER A 495 -17.69 31.07 12.45
N ALA A 496 -16.96 31.13 13.56
CA ALA A 496 -15.99 30.13 14.01
C ALA A 496 -16.48 28.68 13.78
N PRO A 497 -15.83 27.89 12.90
CA PRO A 497 -16.09 26.47 12.82
C PRO A 497 -15.61 25.79 14.11
N ASP A 498 -16.33 24.75 14.54
CA ASP A 498 -15.93 23.81 15.61
C ASP A 498 -14.45 23.44 15.38
N GLN A 499 -13.55 23.89 16.26
CA GLN A 499 -12.14 23.51 16.15
C GLN A 499 -12.04 21.99 16.30
N PRO A 500 -11.29 21.29 15.42
CA PRO A 500 -11.05 19.87 15.58
C PRO A 500 -10.33 19.64 16.90
N ILE A 501 -10.95 18.88 17.81
CA ILE A 501 -10.34 18.45 19.05
C ILE A 501 -9.08 17.64 18.70
N THR A 502 -7.94 18.02 19.27
CA THR A 502 -6.63 17.37 19.03
C THR A 502 -6.73 15.86 19.18
N ASP A 503 -6.21 15.13 18.20
CA ASP A 503 -6.20 13.67 18.19
C ASP A 503 -5.44 13.11 19.41
N SER A 504 -6.03 12.12 20.07
CA SER A 504 -5.49 11.49 21.30
C SER A 504 -4.11 10.88 21.05
N THR A 505 -3.88 10.36 19.83
CA THR A 505 -2.58 9.81 19.44
C THR A 505 -1.47 10.86 19.42
N THR A 506 -1.76 12.06 18.89
CA THR A 506 -0.81 13.18 18.89
C THR A 506 -0.41 13.58 20.30
N LEU A 507 -1.35 13.52 21.26
CA LEU A 507 -1.08 13.81 22.67
C LEU A 507 -0.22 12.71 23.32
N ILE A 508 -0.46 11.44 23.01
CA ILE A 508 0.37 10.32 23.50
C ILE A 508 1.82 10.48 22.99
N LEU A 509 2.00 10.82 21.71
CA LEU A 509 3.32 11.09 21.11
C LEU A 509 4.04 12.24 21.81
N ARG A 510 3.34 13.36 22.04
CA ARG A 510 3.87 14.54 22.76
C ARG A 510 4.29 14.18 24.18
N VAL A 511 3.40 13.58 24.97
CA VAL A 511 3.70 13.21 26.37
C VAL A 511 4.85 12.20 26.45
N SER A 512 4.91 11.23 25.53
CA SER A 512 6.02 10.28 25.46
C SER A 512 7.35 10.95 25.13
N THR A 513 7.35 11.91 24.20
CA THR A 513 8.52 12.69 23.81
C THR A 513 9.02 13.55 24.98
N GLU A 514 8.12 14.28 25.65
CA GLU A 514 8.50 15.14 26.78
C GLU A 514 8.95 14.31 28.00
N HIS A 515 8.33 13.16 28.25
CA HIS A 515 8.81 12.22 29.27
C HIS A 515 10.23 11.71 28.96
N ALA A 516 10.48 11.31 27.71
CA ALA A 516 11.80 10.88 27.28
C ALA A 516 12.85 12.00 27.40
N ARG A 517 12.51 13.23 26.98
CA ARG A 517 13.37 14.42 27.15
C ARG A 517 13.71 14.66 28.61
N LYS A 518 12.71 14.63 29.49
CA LYS A 518 12.92 14.79 30.92
C LYS A 518 13.83 13.70 31.50
N MET A 519 13.61 12.43 31.15
CA MET A 519 14.47 11.32 31.60
C MET A 519 15.93 11.44 31.12
N LEU A 520 16.15 12.14 30.00
CA LEU A 520 17.48 12.43 29.44
C LEU A 520 18.08 13.75 29.97
N GLY A 521 17.39 14.47 30.86
CA GLY A 521 17.85 15.77 31.37
C GLY A 521 17.79 16.89 30.33
N LEU A 522 17.00 16.74 29.26
CA LEU A 522 16.82 17.74 28.21
C LEU A 522 15.71 18.74 28.58
N PRO A 523 15.72 19.96 28.01
CA PRO A 523 14.59 20.88 28.10
C PRO A 523 13.29 20.20 27.63
N HIS A 524 12.20 20.42 28.35
CA HIS A 524 10.88 19.86 28.05
C HIS A 524 9.78 20.92 28.16
N ASP A 525 8.65 20.70 27.47
CA ASP A 525 7.53 21.64 27.40
C ASP A 525 6.67 21.62 28.68
N GLU A 526 6.95 22.56 29.58
CA GLU A 526 6.16 22.77 30.81
C GLU A 526 4.71 23.25 30.51
N ALA A 527 4.43 23.74 29.30
CA ALA A 527 3.08 24.19 28.92
C ALA A 527 2.17 23.05 28.45
N LEU A 528 2.72 21.86 28.15
CA LEU A 528 1.96 20.72 27.64
C LEU A 528 0.83 20.31 28.58
N TRP A 529 1.06 20.35 29.91
CA TRP A 529 0.03 20.01 30.89
C TRP A 529 -1.20 20.93 30.78
N TYR A 530 -0.99 22.24 30.59
CA TYR A 530 -2.08 23.20 30.41
C TYR A 530 -2.85 22.97 29.11
N GLN A 531 -2.15 22.55 28.04
CA GLN A 531 -2.79 22.18 26.78
C GLN A 531 -3.70 20.95 26.98
N LEU A 532 -3.24 19.92 27.70
CA LEU A 532 -4.07 18.76 28.02
C LEU A 532 -5.28 19.14 28.89
N ALA A 533 -5.10 20.04 29.87
CA ALA A 533 -6.19 20.54 30.72
C ALA A 533 -7.28 21.28 29.91
N ASP A 534 -6.89 22.11 28.94
CA ASP A 534 -7.81 22.78 28.04
C ASP A 534 -8.59 21.79 27.16
N VAL A 535 -7.90 20.78 26.62
CA VAL A 535 -8.56 19.72 25.82
C VAL A 535 -9.54 18.90 26.67
N GLU A 536 -9.16 18.53 27.91
CA GLU A 536 -10.04 17.83 28.85
C GLU A 536 -11.30 18.66 29.15
N THR A 537 -11.14 19.96 29.37
CA THR A 537 -12.24 20.89 29.65
C THR A 537 -13.20 20.97 28.46
N LYS A 538 -12.67 21.10 27.24
CA LYS A 538 -13.46 21.13 25.99
C LYS A 538 -14.22 19.82 25.77
N LEU A 539 -13.57 18.68 25.99
CA LEU A 539 -14.21 17.36 25.90
C LEU A 539 -15.32 17.20 26.94
N SER A 540 -15.07 17.59 28.18
CA SER A 540 -16.06 17.58 29.27
C SER A 540 -17.28 18.42 28.91
N ALA A 541 -17.08 19.64 28.43
CA ALA A 541 -18.17 20.51 27.99
C ALA A 541 -18.97 19.89 26.83
N ARG A 542 -18.29 19.26 25.87
CA ARG A 542 -18.95 18.60 24.73
C ARG A 542 -19.74 17.36 25.14
N ILE A 543 -19.18 16.51 26.00
CA ILE A 543 -19.86 15.34 26.57
C ILE A 543 -21.12 15.78 27.31
N ASN A 544 -21.03 16.80 28.17
CA ASN A 544 -22.18 17.31 28.92
C ASN A 544 -23.29 17.82 28.00
N ARG A 545 -22.96 18.55 26.92
CA ARG A 545 -23.94 19.02 25.92
C ARG A 545 -24.61 17.88 25.16
N LEU A 546 -23.83 16.88 24.71
CA LEU A 546 -24.37 15.76 23.94
C LEU A 546 -25.18 14.80 24.80
N THR A 547 -24.80 14.60 26.06
CA THR A 547 -25.47 13.67 26.99
C THR A 547 -26.92 14.08 27.26
N ALA A 548 -27.23 15.38 27.17
CA ALA A 548 -28.60 15.88 27.34
C ALA A 548 -29.57 15.38 26.25
N PHE A 549 -29.08 15.02 25.05
CA PHE A 549 -29.91 14.71 23.88
C PHE A 549 -29.56 13.39 23.19
N SER A 550 -28.50 12.70 23.61
CA SER A 550 -28.00 11.48 22.99
C SER A 550 -28.23 10.27 23.89
N ASP A 551 -28.51 9.11 23.31
CA ASP A 551 -28.58 7.87 24.07
C ASP A 551 -27.26 7.58 24.79
N PRO A 552 -27.29 7.04 26.03
CA PRO A 552 -26.09 6.73 26.80
C PRO A 552 -25.09 5.78 26.10
N LYS A 553 -25.56 5.01 25.12
CA LYS A 553 -24.76 4.07 24.32
C LYS A 553 -24.41 4.59 22.92
N SER A 554 -24.60 5.88 22.64
CA SER A 554 -24.24 6.45 21.34
C SER A 554 -22.73 6.34 21.10
N GLY A 555 -22.33 5.95 19.89
CA GLY A 555 -20.92 5.76 19.53
C GLY A 555 -20.08 7.03 19.70
N GLN A 556 -20.66 8.19 19.41
CA GLN A 556 -19.98 9.49 19.58
C GLN A 556 -19.71 9.83 21.04
N LEU A 557 -20.66 9.60 21.95
CA LEU A 557 -20.42 9.80 23.38
C LEU A 557 -19.36 8.83 23.91
N ALA A 558 -19.41 7.56 23.49
CA ALA A 558 -18.43 6.56 23.88
C ALA A 558 -17.00 6.95 23.43
N GLN A 559 -16.85 7.46 22.21
CA GLN A 559 -15.56 7.95 21.70
C GLN A 559 -15.04 9.15 22.50
N LEU A 560 -15.88 10.16 22.76
CA LEU A 560 -15.48 11.33 23.54
C LEU A 560 -15.11 10.98 24.98
N GLN A 561 -15.84 10.06 25.62
CA GLN A 561 -15.54 9.57 26.95
C GLN A 561 -14.21 8.80 26.99
N ALA A 562 -13.92 7.99 25.98
CA ALA A 562 -12.64 7.29 25.85
C ALA A 562 -11.46 8.26 25.65
N ALA A 563 -11.64 9.28 24.80
CA ALA A 563 -10.64 10.34 24.60
C ALA A 563 -10.38 11.12 25.90
N LYS A 564 -11.45 11.54 26.60
CA LYS A 564 -11.34 12.20 27.91
C LYS A 564 -10.58 11.33 28.91
N SER A 565 -10.94 10.05 29.03
CA SER A 565 -10.27 9.12 29.95
C SER A 565 -8.76 9.01 29.66
N THR A 566 -8.38 8.94 28.38
CA THR A 566 -6.99 8.92 27.94
C THR A 566 -6.25 10.19 28.38
N ILE A 567 -6.83 11.37 28.14
CA ILE A 567 -6.22 12.65 28.52
C ILE A 567 -6.08 12.78 30.03
N THR A 568 -7.10 12.41 30.81
CA THR A 568 -7.03 12.43 32.28
C THR A 568 -5.90 11.53 32.80
N LYS A 569 -5.71 10.34 32.21
CA LYS A 569 -4.59 9.45 32.54
C LYS A 569 -3.25 10.07 32.21
N LEU A 570 -3.10 10.67 31.03
CA LEU A 570 -1.87 11.36 30.63
C LEU A 570 -1.55 12.54 31.55
N MET A 571 -2.55 13.34 31.95
CA MET A 571 -2.36 14.44 32.90
C MET A 571 -1.91 13.94 34.28
N ALA A 572 -2.50 12.86 34.79
CA ALA A 572 -2.09 12.24 36.04
C ALA A 572 -0.65 11.70 35.96
N PHE A 573 -0.31 11.03 34.85
CA PHE A 573 1.04 10.59 34.57
C PHE A 573 2.05 11.74 34.54
N MET A 574 1.69 12.86 33.89
CA MET A 574 2.55 14.04 33.86
C MET A 574 2.79 14.60 35.26
N LEU A 575 1.79 14.61 36.15
CA LEU A 575 1.98 15.02 37.55
C LEU A 575 2.92 14.05 38.29
N ASP A 576 2.67 12.75 38.19
CA ASP A 576 3.46 11.72 38.88
C ASP A 576 4.93 11.68 38.45
N ARG A 577 5.20 12.01 37.17
CA ARG A 577 6.55 12.07 36.60
C ARG A 577 7.18 13.46 36.65
N GLY A 578 6.50 14.45 37.23
CA GLY A 578 6.95 15.82 37.37
C GLY A 578 7.12 16.57 36.03
N LEU A 579 6.29 16.28 35.05
CA LEU A 579 6.19 17.00 33.78
C LEU A 579 5.17 18.14 33.86
N ALA A 580 4.64 18.41 35.06
CA ALA A 580 3.66 19.46 35.27
C ALA A 580 4.37 20.78 35.64
N PRO A 581 3.71 21.93 35.45
CA PRO A 581 4.25 23.20 35.91
C PRO A 581 4.60 23.15 37.40
N ARG A 582 5.76 23.70 37.78
CA ARG A 582 6.25 23.70 39.18
C ARG A 582 5.24 24.24 40.19
N ALA A 583 4.38 25.18 39.78
CA ALA A 583 3.33 25.73 40.64
C ALA A 583 2.26 24.70 41.02
N ILE A 584 1.97 23.74 40.12
CA ILE A 584 1.04 22.64 40.37
C ILE A 584 1.73 21.55 41.19
N GLU A 585 2.99 21.24 40.89
CA GLU A 585 3.79 20.28 41.65
C GLU A 585 4.00 20.72 43.11
N ALA A 586 4.27 22.02 43.33
CA ALA A 586 4.41 22.59 44.66
C ALA A 586 3.08 22.56 45.45
N ALA A 587 1.93 22.63 44.75
CA ALA A 587 0.62 22.52 45.37
C ALA A 587 0.22 21.07 45.70
N THR A 588 0.78 20.08 44.99
CA THR A 588 0.55 18.64 45.26
C THR A 588 1.61 18.03 46.18
N GLY A 589 2.79 18.65 46.30
CA GLY A 589 3.95 18.17 47.04
C GLY A 589 4.19 18.89 48.38
N GLU A 590 3.30 18.77 49.37
CA GLU A 590 3.72 18.93 50.77
C GLU A 590 4.46 17.65 51.22
N LYS A 591 5.79 17.63 51.02
CA LYS A 591 6.73 16.83 51.83
C LYS A 591 7.96 17.67 52.20
N PRO A 592 8.53 17.53 53.41
CA PRO A 592 9.47 18.50 53.96
C PRO A 592 10.84 18.49 53.29
N LEU A 593 11.45 19.67 53.26
CA LEU A 593 12.67 20.16 52.59
C LEU A 593 14.02 19.44 52.88
N ALA A 594 14.07 18.15 53.22
CA ALA A 594 15.30 17.54 53.75
C ALA A 594 16.19 16.74 52.77
N ASP A 595 15.75 16.36 51.56
CA ASP A 595 16.46 15.32 50.78
C ASP A 595 16.98 15.74 49.38
N ILE A 596 17.04 17.02 49.03
CA ILE A 596 17.38 17.48 47.66
C ILE A 596 18.88 17.35 47.29
N GLU A 597 19.78 17.02 48.21
CA GLU A 597 21.24 17.05 47.94
C GLU A 597 21.88 15.75 47.40
N LYS A 598 21.12 14.74 46.94
CA LYS A 598 21.75 13.45 46.50
C LYS A 598 21.51 12.95 45.08
N GLU A 599 20.77 13.64 44.22
CA GLU A 599 20.55 13.19 42.83
C GLU A 599 20.97 14.23 41.79
N LEU A 600 22.28 14.47 41.68
CA LEU A 600 22.89 15.06 40.49
C LEU A 600 24.03 14.14 40.05
N VAL A 601 23.75 13.31 39.04
CA VAL A 601 24.76 12.52 38.33
C VAL A 601 25.52 13.43 37.38
N ASP A 602 26.85 13.28 37.41
CA ASP A 602 27.88 14.06 36.73
C ASP A 602 27.73 14.07 35.19
N PHE A 603 27.84 15.25 34.59
CA PHE A 603 27.45 15.60 33.22
C PHE A 603 28.56 15.38 32.16
N THR A 604 29.57 14.56 32.45
CA THR A 604 30.81 14.50 31.64
C THR A 604 30.96 13.26 30.73
N ALA A 605 29.91 12.49 30.46
CA ALA A 605 30.01 11.22 29.72
C ALA A 605 29.09 11.07 28.47
N LEU A 606 28.61 12.17 27.87
CA LEU A 606 27.67 12.12 26.73
C LEU A 606 28.16 12.82 25.44
N THR A 607 29.46 12.80 25.17
CA THR A 607 30.02 13.13 23.84
C THR A 607 30.70 11.93 23.23
#